data_AF-A0A6I3FHC3-F1
#
_entry.id   AF-A0A6I3FHC3-F1
#
_cell.length_a   1.000
_cell.length_b   1.000
_cell.length_c   1.000
_cell.angle_alpha   90.00
_cell.angle_beta   90.00
_cell.angle_gamma   90.00
#
_symmetry.space_group_name_H-M   'P 1'
#
loop_
_entity.id
_entity.type
_entity.pdbx_description
1 polymer ?
#
loop_
_entity_poly.entity_id
_entity_poly.type
_entity_poly.pdbx_seq_one_letter_code
_entity_poly.pdbx_strand_id
1 'polypeptide(L)'
;MTNILGISALYHDSAACLVRDGEIVAAAQEERFSRRKHDSRLPRLATDFCLAEAKISESEIDYVVFYDKPMLKFNRIVKTHMAYAPRGRKSFAAAGRLWFGGKLQTKEQIQKF
;
A
#
# COMPACT_ATOMS: atom_id res chain seq x y z
N MET A 1 -7.54 2.09 23.86
CA MET A 1 -6.47 2.62 23.00
C MET A 1 -6.68 2.04 21.64
N THR A 2 -6.70 2.85 20.59
CA THR A 2 -6.89 2.41 19.22
C THR A 2 -5.55 2.39 18.51
N ASN A 3 -5.11 1.21 18.08
CA ASN A 3 -3.88 0.99 17.32
C ASN A 3 -4.19 0.86 15.82
N ILE A 4 -3.62 1.75 15.02
CA ILE A 4 -3.81 1.80 13.57
C ILE A 4 -2.48 1.54 12.89
N LEU A 5 -2.39 0.48 12.10
CA LEU A 5 -1.24 0.17 11.25
C LEU A 5 -1.46 0.75 9.84
N GLY A 6 -0.70 1.78 9.49
CA GLY A 6 -0.61 2.32 8.14
C GLY A 6 0.42 1.57 7.31
N ILE A 7 0.05 1.17 6.09
CA ILE A 7 0.90 0.45 5.14
C ILE A 7 1.05 1.27 3.85
N SER A 8 2.30 1.47 3.43
CA SER A 8 2.67 1.83 2.06
C SER A 8 3.37 0.63 1.41
N ALA A 9 2.90 0.20 0.23
CA ALA A 9 3.46 -0.94 -0.50
C ALA A 9 3.00 -0.96 -1.96
N LEU A 10 3.57 -1.89 -2.73
CA LEU A 10 3.13 -2.31 -4.07
C LEU A 10 3.23 -1.22 -5.16
N TYR A 11 4.10 -0.23 -4.97
CA TYR A 11 4.34 0.80 -5.99
C TYR A 11 5.78 1.29 -6.10
N HIS A 12 6.26 2.08 -5.15
CA HIS A 12 7.61 2.66 -5.16
C HIS A 12 8.40 2.17 -3.95
N ASP A 13 8.18 2.81 -2.81
CA ASP A 13 8.86 2.52 -1.56
C ASP A 13 7.82 2.03 -0.55
N SER A 14 8.11 0.91 0.09
CA SER A 14 7.27 0.36 1.14
C SER A 14 7.73 0.82 2.52
N ALA A 15 6.74 1.00 3.39
CA ALA A 15 6.91 1.54 4.72
C ALA A 15 5.71 1.14 5.59
N ALA A 16 5.93 1.06 6.90
CA ALA A 16 4.90 0.87 7.89
C ALA A 16 4.93 2.01 8.92
N CYS A 17 3.77 2.33 9.46
CA CYS A 17 3.62 3.30 10.54
C CYS A 17 2.54 2.83 11.51
N LEU A 18 2.83 2.87 12.81
CA LEU A 18 1.83 2.62 13.84
C LEU A 18 1.43 3.94 14.50
N VAL A 19 0.13 4.20 14.50
CA VAL A 19 -0.50 5.31 15.20
C VAL A 19 -1.34 4.77 16.35
N ARG A 20 -1.17 5.33 17.55
CA ARG A 20 -1.96 4.99 18.74
C ARG A 20 -2.67 6.23 19.24
N ASP A 21 -4.00 6.18 19.27
CA ASP A 21 -4.85 7.28 19.76
C ASP A 21 -4.52 8.65 19.13
N GLY A 22 -4.11 8.66 17.86
CA GLY A 22 -3.75 9.87 17.10
C GLY A 22 -2.25 10.21 17.10
N GLU A 23 -1.45 9.57 17.93
CA GLU A 23 0.00 9.81 18.04
C GLU A 23 0.81 8.78 17.27
N ILE A 24 1.87 9.21 16.59
CA ILE A 24 2.77 8.31 15.88
C ILE A 24 3.69 7.63 16.91
N VAL A 25 3.54 6.32 17.06
CA VAL A 25 4.38 5.53 17.97
C VAL A 25 5.67 5.11 17.27
N ALA A 26 5.56 4.66 16.02
CA ALA A 26 6.69 4.23 15.21
C ALA A 26 6.39 4.41 13.72
N ALA A 27 7.42 4.66 12.93
CA ALA A 27 7.35 4.69 11.48
C ALA A 27 8.71 4.33 10.88
N ALA A 28 8.72 3.44 9.88
CA ALA A 28 9.96 3.03 9.24
C ALA A 28 9.75 2.62 7.79
N GLN A 29 10.81 2.80 6.98
CA GLN A 29 10.86 2.37 5.58
C GLN A 29 11.48 0.97 5.49
N GLU A 30 10.89 0.09 4.68
CA GLU A 30 11.33 -1.29 4.52
C GLU A 30 12.78 -1.37 4.02
N GLU A 31 13.20 -0.48 3.11
CA GLU A 31 14.55 -0.48 2.54
C GLU A 31 15.67 -0.35 3.58
N ARG A 32 15.39 0.23 4.75
CA ARG A 32 16.36 0.36 5.84
C ARG A 32 16.71 -1.01 6.44
N PHE A 33 15.73 -1.92 6.46
CA PHE A 33 15.87 -3.28 6.96
C PHE A 33 16.20 -4.28 5.84
N SER A 34 15.48 -4.21 4.72
CA SER A 34 15.66 -5.15 3.60
C SER A 34 16.97 -4.93 2.83
N ARG A 35 17.59 -3.75 3.00
CA ARG A 35 18.81 -3.29 2.30
C ARG A 35 18.65 -3.26 0.77
N ARG A 36 17.40 -3.30 0.29
CA ARG A 36 17.06 -3.14 -1.12
C ARG A 36 16.51 -1.74 -1.31
N LYS A 37 17.24 -0.92 -2.05
CA LYS A 37 16.83 0.44 -2.37
C LYS A 37 15.50 0.41 -3.13
N HIS A 38 14.54 1.24 -2.73
CA HIS A 38 13.20 1.29 -3.31
C HIS A 38 12.46 -0.06 -3.26
N ASP A 39 12.52 -0.73 -2.11
CA ASP A 39 11.76 -1.96 -1.92
C ASP A 39 10.27 -1.66 -2.01
N SER A 40 9.60 -2.22 -3.02
CA SER A 40 8.17 -2.01 -3.28
C SER A 40 7.29 -3.14 -2.72
N ARG A 41 7.89 -4.16 -2.11
CA ARG A 41 7.16 -5.31 -1.55
C ARG A 41 6.42 -4.92 -0.27
N LEU A 42 5.63 -5.83 0.29
CA LEU A 42 4.97 -5.59 1.56
C LEU A 42 6.02 -5.35 2.67
N PRO A 43 5.82 -4.33 3.53
CA PRO A 43 6.82 -3.86 4.48
C PRO A 43 6.83 -4.72 5.75
N ARG A 44 7.26 -5.98 5.64
CA ARG A 44 7.23 -6.94 6.77
C ARG A 44 8.15 -6.50 7.88
N LEU A 45 9.41 -6.18 7.55
CA LEU A 45 10.42 -5.83 8.53
C LEU A 45 10.10 -4.49 9.21
N ALA A 46 9.59 -3.52 8.46
CA ALA A 46 9.15 -2.26 9.04
C ALA A 46 7.90 -2.42 9.92
N THR A 47 6.98 -3.33 9.59
CA THR A 47 5.82 -3.65 10.44
C THR A 47 6.27 -4.29 11.75
N ASP A 48 7.13 -5.31 11.67
CA ASP A 48 7.69 -5.99 12.84
C ASP A 48 8.39 -5.00 13.78
N PHE A 49 9.17 -4.07 13.21
CA PHE A 49 9.80 -2.98 13.95
C PHE A 49 8.77 -2.08 14.65
N CYS A 50 7.70 -1.65 13.96
CA CYS A 50 6.69 -0.77 14.53
C CYS A 50 5.95 -1.44 15.71
N LEU A 51 5.64 -2.73 15.60
CA LEU A 51 5.00 -3.50 16.67
C LEU A 51 5.93 -3.67 17.88
N ALA A 52 7.22 -3.93 17.63
CA ALA A 52 8.23 -4.05 18.68
C ALA A 52 8.42 -2.74 19.47
N GLU A 53 8.57 -1.61 18.77
CA GLU A 53 8.68 -0.28 19.40
C GLU A 53 7.43 0.07 20.23
N ALA A 54 6.25 -0.29 19.71
CA ALA A 54 4.98 -0.05 20.37
C ALA A 54 4.64 -1.05 21.49
N LYS A 55 5.45 -2.11 21.63
CA LYS A 55 5.30 -3.20 22.60
C LYS A 55 3.92 -3.86 22.53
N ILE A 56 3.42 -4.09 21.33
CA ILE A 56 2.15 -4.77 21.09
C ILE A 56 2.32 -5.95 20.15
N SER A 57 1.38 -6.87 20.24
CA SER A 57 1.21 -7.98 19.31
C SER A 57 0.33 -7.60 18.10
N GLU A 58 0.36 -8.41 17.05
CA GLU A 58 -0.49 -8.25 15.87
C GLU A 58 -2.00 -8.28 16.23
N SER A 59 -2.39 -9.05 17.25
CA SER A 59 -3.78 -9.14 17.72
C SER A 59 -4.32 -7.87 18.36
N GLU A 60 -3.45 -6.91 18.69
CA GLU A 60 -3.82 -5.63 19.29
C GLU A 60 -3.96 -4.51 18.24
N ILE A 61 -3.83 -4.84 16.95
CA ILE A 61 -4.08 -3.91 15.85
C ILE A 61 -5.58 -3.86 15.57
N ASP A 62 -6.20 -2.71 15.77
CA ASP A 62 -7.63 -2.52 15.51
C ASP A 62 -7.92 -2.31 14.02
N TYR A 63 -7.01 -1.60 13.33
CA TYR A 63 -7.18 -1.23 11.94
C TYR A 63 -5.88 -1.32 11.15
N VAL A 64 -5.97 -1.89 9.95
CA VAL A 64 -4.92 -1.82 8.94
C VAL A 64 -5.39 -0.91 7.80
N VAL A 65 -4.61 0.11 7.50
CA VAL A 65 -4.97 1.15 6.53
C VAL A 65 -3.95 1.19 5.40
N PHE A 66 -4.45 1.23 4.17
CA PHE A 66 -3.65 1.40 2.97
C PHE A 66 -3.92 2.77 2.33
N TYR A 67 -2.87 3.47 1.91
CA TYR A 67 -2.95 4.85 1.46
C TYR A 67 -3.71 5.06 0.13
N ASP A 68 -3.75 4.05 -0.75
CA ASP A 68 -4.39 4.15 -2.06
C ASP A 68 -5.80 3.53 -2.05
N LYS A 69 -6.66 4.02 -2.95
CA LYS A 69 -7.97 3.44 -3.26
C LYS A 69 -7.94 2.92 -4.69
N PRO A 70 -7.50 1.65 -4.91
CA PRO A 70 -7.24 1.12 -6.24
C PRO A 70 -8.40 1.32 -7.22
N MET A 71 -9.64 1.04 -6.78
CA MET A 71 -10.83 1.18 -7.63
C MET A 71 -11.11 2.61 -8.09
N LEU A 72 -10.92 3.61 -7.20
CA LEU A 72 -11.13 5.02 -7.58
C LEU A 72 -10.07 5.48 -8.59
N LYS A 73 -8.82 5.06 -8.38
CA LYS A 73 -7.71 5.37 -9.28
C LYS A 73 -7.85 4.67 -10.63
N PHE A 74 -8.34 3.43 -10.65
CA PHE A 74 -8.71 2.72 -11.88
C PHE A 74 -9.80 3.46 -12.66
N ASN A 75 -10.90 3.83 -12.00
CA ASN A 75 -12.00 4.58 -12.63
C ASN A 75 -11.51 5.90 -13.25
N ARG A 76 -10.62 6.63 -12.56
CA ARG A 76 -9.99 7.84 -13.09
C ARG A 76 -9.21 7.56 -14.39
N ILE A 77 -8.41 6.49 -14.41
CA ILE A 77 -7.61 6.10 -15.58
C ILE A 77 -8.53 5.75 -16.75
N VAL A 78 -9.58 4.96 -16.52
CA VAL A 78 -10.58 4.62 -17.54
C VAL A 78 -11.21 5.88 -18.13
N LYS A 79 -11.71 6.78 -17.28
CA LYS A 79 -12.34 8.04 -17.71
C LYS A 79 -11.40 8.90 -18.55
N THR A 80 -10.15 9.07 -18.10
CA THR A 80 -9.14 9.83 -18.86
C THR A 80 -8.95 9.22 -20.24
N HIS A 81 -8.77 7.91 -20.34
CA HIS A 81 -8.55 7.28 -21.65
C HIS A 81 -9.79 7.30 -22.56
N MET A 82 -11.00 7.20 -21.99
CA MET A 82 -12.25 7.34 -22.75
C MET A 82 -12.40 8.74 -23.35
N ALA A 83 -12.00 9.80 -22.64
CA ALA A 83 -12.09 11.17 -23.14
C ALA A 83 -11.21 11.43 -24.38
N TYR A 84 -10.15 10.64 -24.58
CA TYR A 84 -9.25 10.75 -25.72
C TYR A 84 -9.42 9.61 -26.75
N ALA A 85 -10.53 8.88 -26.70
CA ALA A 85 -10.86 7.88 -27.70
C ALA A 85 -11.14 8.54 -29.07
N PRO A 86 -10.73 7.92 -30.20
CA PRO A 86 -10.06 6.61 -30.32
C PRO A 86 -8.53 6.67 -30.24
N ARG A 87 -7.92 7.87 -30.25
CA ARG A 87 -6.46 8.05 -30.35
C ARG A 87 -5.70 7.50 -29.13
N GLY A 88 -6.36 7.33 -27.98
CA GLY A 88 -5.80 6.77 -26.75
C GLY A 88 -5.84 5.24 -26.60
N ARG A 89 -6.38 4.46 -27.55
CA ARG A 89 -6.62 3.01 -27.37
C ARG A 89 -5.40 2.18 -27.01
N LYS A 90 -4.23 2.44 -27.63
CA LYS A 90 -2.98 1.71 -27.33
C LYS A 90 -2.50 1.98 -25.90
N SER A 91 -2.59 3.23 -25.46
CA SER A 91 -2.21 3.64 -24.10
C SER A 91 -3.16 3.05 -23.05
N PHE A 92 -4.47 3.01 -23.35
CA PHE A 92 -5.46 2.36 -22.49
C PHE A 92 -5.20 0.87 -22.32
N ALA A 93 -4.90 0.13 -23.41
CA ALA A 93 -4.63 -1.30 -23.34
C ALA A 93 -3.40 -1.62 -22.47
N ALA A 94 -2.33 -0.82 -22.59
CA ALA A 94 -1.13 -0.95 -21.77
C ALA A 94 -1.43 -0.67 -20.28
N ALA A 95 -2.16 0.41 -19.98
CA ALA A 95 -2.58 0.73 -18.62
C ALA A 95 -3.49 -0.36 -18.05
N GLY A 96 -4.49 -0.81 -18.79
CA GLY A 96 -5.42 -1.87 -18.38
C GLY A 96 -4.69 -3.14 -17.97
N ARG A 97 -3.70 -3.61 -18.75
CA ARG A 97 -2.92 -4.82 -18.42
C ARG A 97 -2.22 -4.74 -17.06
N LEU A 98 -1.68 -3.57 -16.69
CA LEU A 98 -1.05 -3.34 -15.39
C LEU A 98 -2.07 -3.35 -14.23
N TRP A 99 -3.29 -2.88 -14.47
CA TRP A 99 -4.35 -2.86 -13.45
C TRP A 99 -4.96 -4.24 -13.22
N PHE A 100 -5.28 -4.94 -14.31
CA PHE A 100 -5.79 -6.31 -14.25
C PHE A 100 -4.73 -7.33 -13.82
N GLY A 101 -3.44 -7.02 -13.97
CA GLY A 101 -2.32 -7.88 -13.57
C GLY A 101 -1.97 -7.90 -12.08
N GLY A 102 -2.78 -7.30 -11.20
CA GLY A 102 -2.61 -7.45 -9.74
C GLY A 102 -2.85 -6.20 -8.90
N LYS A 103 -2.92 -4.99 -9.47
CA LYS A 103 -3.18 -3.76 -8.70
C LYS A 103 -4.60 -3.68 -8.14
N LEU A 104 -5.56 -4.36 -8.75
CA LEU A 104 -6.92 -4.46 -8.21
C LEU A 104 -6.98 -5.39 -6.98
N GLN A 105 -6.02 -6.30 -6.84
CA GLN A 105 -5.95 -7.31 -5.77
C GLN A 105 -5.15 -6.85 -4.55
N THR A 106 -4.89 -5.54 -4.42
CA THR A 106 -4.12 -4.98 -3.30
C THR A 106 -4.75 -5.31 -1.95
N LYS A 107 -6.09 -5.34 -1.87
CA LYS A 107 -6.79 -5.72 -0.64
C LYS A 107 -6.47 -7.16 -0.24
N GLU A 108 -6.53 -8.12 -1.16
CA GLU A 108 -6.21 -9.51 -0.84
C GLU A 108 -4.74 -9.70 -0.48
N GLN A 109 -3.83 -8.95 -1.12
CA GLN A 109 -2.40 -8.99 -0.79
C GLN A 109 -2.11 -8.47 0.62
N ILE A 110 -2.81 -7.42 1.06
CA ILE A 110 -2.66 -6.86 2.41
C ILE A 110 -3.39 -7.71 3.46
N GLN A 111 -4.46 -8.42 3.12
CA GLN A 111 -5.14 -9.31 4.07
C GLN A 111 -4.42 -10.64 4.31
N LYS A 112 -3.56 -11.06 3.38
CA LYS A 112 -2.72 -12.27 3.51
C LYS A 112 -1.35 -11.99 4.11
N PHE A 113 -1.02 -10.72 4.24
CA PHE A 113 0.19 -10.22 4.89
C PHE A 113 0.08 -10.44 6.39
#